data_AF-A0A1M5XH06-F1
#
_entry.id   AF-A0A1M5XH06-F1
#
_cell.length_a   1.000
_cell.length_b   1.000
_cell.length_c   1.000
_cell.angle_alpha   90.00
_cell.angle_beta   90.00
_cell.angle_gamma   90.00
#
_symmetry.space_group_name_H-M   'P 1'
#
loop_
_entity.id
_entity.type
_entity.pdbx_description
1 polymer ?
#
loop_
_entity_poly.entity_id
_entity_poly.type
_entity_poly.pdbx_seq_one_letter_code
_entity_poly.pdbx_strand_id
1 'polypeptide(L)'
;MDVKTAAIQVLQQAGTALHAKDIAEQIMAAGLWQSGGKTPDATVSARLYSDIKSNGDKSPFVKVGPQTFALRDSTEISSGAAPVPAAVEEAPKHHPNAGFSFTDCAQKVLEEFGGKKPMHYKEITEKALQKGWLVTGGKTPEATMYAQVITEIKRQQKRGERPRFVQHGRGYVGLSQWMGRGLAFQIEQHNHQVRKVLRERLLAMKPGEFEEFISQLLAEMGFEMVEVTKLSGDGGIDVRGTLVVGAVVRIKMAVQVKKWKLKNNIQAPVVQQVRGSLGAHEQGLIITTSDFSAGAIKEAAQPDKTPIALMNGEQLVMLLMEHGIGVHRSTPDLFEIDEEFAMGGDVK
;
A
#
# COMPACT_ATOMS: atom_id res chain seq x y z
N MET A 1 -27.28 20.34 18.66
CA MET A 1 -27.83 19.29 17.77
C MET A 1 -26.74 18.24 17.53
N ASP A 2 -27.08 17.01 17.15
CA ASP A 2 -26.04 16.06 16.71
C ASP A 2 -25.57 16.38 15.28
N VAL A 3 -24.42 15.84 14.89
CA VAL A 3 -23.80 16.11 13.58
C VAL A 3 -24.70 15.67 12.43
N LYS A 4 -25.46 14.58 12.62
CA LYS A 4 -26.32 13.99 11.59
C LYS A 4 -27.50 14.91 11.26
N THR A 5 -28.25 15.33 12.27
CA THR A 5 -29.40 16.22 12.06
C THR A 5 -28.95 17.59 11.54
N ALA A 6 -27.81 18.11 12.01
CA ALA A 6 -27.26 19.37 11.52
C ALA A 6 -26.83 19.27 10.03
N ALA A 7 -26.24 18.16 9.62
CA ALA A 7 -25.85 17.92 8.22
C ALA A 7 -27.06 17.77 7.29
N ILE A 8 -28.16 17.15 7.75
CA ILE A 8 -29.41 17.10 6.98
C ILE A 8 -29.92 18.51 6.72
N GLN A 9 -29.98 19.35 7.75
CA GLN A 9 -30.49 20.71 7.60
C GLN A 9 -29.65 21.55 6.63
N VAL A 10 -28.32 21.46 6.71
CA VAL A 10 -27.40 22.17 5.80
C VAL A 10 -27.55 21.67 4.36
N LEU A 11 -27.63 20.35 4.14
CA LEU A 11 -27.80 19.80 2.79
C LEU A 11 -29.20 20.08 2.20
N GLN A 12 -30.24 20.14 3.03
CA GLN A 12 -31.58 20.57 2.60
C GLN A 12 -31.58 22.03 2.16
N GLN A 13 -30.93 22.91 2.93
CA GLN A 13 -30.82 24.33 2.58
C GLN A 13 -29.98 24.57 1.33
N ALA A 14 -28.93 23.78 1.12
CA ALA A 14 -28.07 23.89 -0.05
C ALA A 14 -28.70 23.35 -1.34
N GLY A 15 -29.66 22.42 -1.24
CA GLY A 15 -30.37 21.81 -2.37
C GLY A 15 -29.48 21.05 -3.38
N THR A 16 -28.19 20.92 -3.07
CA THR A 16 -27.14 20.38 -3.92
C THR A 16 -26.10 19.66 -3.06
N ALA A 17 -25.23 18.89 -3.71
CA ALA A 17 -24.19 18.16 -3.01
C ALA A 17 -23.11 19.12 -2.48
N LEU A 18 -22.71 18.96 -1.22
CA LEU A 18 -21.68 19.76 -0.58
C LEU A 18 -20.49 18.90 -0.15
N HIS A 19 -19.29 19.49 -0.19
CA HIS A 19 -18.10 18.86 0.37
C HIS A 19 -18.17 18.90 1.90
N ALA A 20 -17.62 17.88 2.58
CA ALA A 20 -17.69 17.72 4.03
C ALA A 20 -17.14 18.92 4.81
N LYS A 21 -16.14 19.59 4.23
CA LYS A 21 -15.59 20.84 4.74
C LYS A 21 -16.65 21.95 4.76
N ASP A 22 -17.36 22.15 3.65
CA ASP A 22 -18.39 23.19 3.53
C ASP A 22 -19.59 22.86 4.44
N ILE A 23 -19.95 21.57 4.54
CA ILE A 23 -20.99 21.11 5.48
C ILE A 23 -20.58 21.45 6.92
N ALA A 24 -19.34 21.13 7.32
CA ALA A 24 -18.85 21.42 8.66
C ALA A 24 -18.78 22.92 8.97
N GLU A 25 -18.29 23.73 8.02
CA GLU A 25 -18.24 25.18 8.15
C GLU A 25 -19.65 25.79 8.31
N GLN A 26 -20.62 25.35 7.50
CA GLN A 26 -22.00 25.83 7.59
C GLN A 26 -22.72 25.36 8.85
N ILE A 27 -22.52 24.12 9.29
CA ILE A 27 -23.06 23.59 10.55
C ILE A 27 -22.56 24.44 11.75
N MET A 28 -21.27 24.79 11.75
CA MET A 28 -20.67 25.60 12.82
C MET A 28 -21.10 27.06 12.74
N ALA A 29 -21.14 27.65 11.54
CA ALA A 29 -21.56 29.02 11.32
C ALA A 29 -23.03 29.24 11.71
N ALA A 30 -23.90 28.25 11.48
CA ALA A 30 -25.30 28.27 11.89
C ALA A 30 -25.50 27.94 13.39
N GLY A 31 -24.43 27.66 14.14
CA GLY A 31 -24.51 27.31 15.57
C GLY A 31 -25.22 25.99 15.86
N LEU A 32 -25.43 25.14 14.85
CA LEU A 32 -26.20 23.89 14.98
C LEU A 32 -25.41 22.82 15.73
N TRP A 33 -24.08 22.83 15.59
CA TRP A 33 -23.17 21.94 16.30
C TRP A 33 -21.81 22.60 16.52
N GLN A 34 -21.18 22.30 17.66
CA GLN A 34 -19.85 22.78 18.03
C GLN A 34 -18.88 21.60 18.09
N SER A 35 -17.72 21.73 17.46
CA SER A 35 -16.68 20.71 17.50
C SER A 35 -15.78 20.87 18.73
N GLY A 36 -15.56 19.80 19.49
CA GLY A 36 -14.52 19.75 20.53
C GLY A 36 -13.10 19.47 20.03
N GLY A 37 -12.92 19.25 18.72
CA GLY A 37 -11.65 18.81 18.11
C GLY A 37 -11.12 19.76 17.04
N LYS A 38 -9.85 19.58 16.62
CA LYS A 38 -9.14 20.47 15.69
C LYS A 38 -9.54 20.31 14.21
N THR A 39 -10.32 19.28 13.86
CA THR A 39 -10.71 18.94 12.47
C THR A 39 -12.21 18.64 12.39
N PRO A 40 -13.07 19.67 12.35
CA PRO A 40 -14.53 19.52 12.34
C PRO A 40 -15.04 18.83 11.07
N ASP A 41 -14.42 19.11 9.92
CA ASP A 41 -14.69 18.51 8.60
C ASP A 41 -14.49 16.99 8.59
N ALA A 42 -13.41 16.49 9.20
CA ALA A 42 -13.15 15.07 9.33
C ALA A 42 -14.17 14.36 10.26
N THR A 43 -14.68 15.09 11.26
CA THR A 43 -15.70 14.57 12.19
C THR A 43 -17.05 14.45 11.49
N VAL A 44 -17.42 15.46 10.70
CA VAL A 44 -18.65 15.48 9.89
C VAL A 44 -18.59 14.40 8.81
N SER A 45 -17.49 14.28 8.07
CA SER A 45 -17.36 13.25 7.04
C SER A 45 -17.42 11.85 7.62
N ALA A 46 -16.69 11.56 8.71
CA ALA A 46 -16.71 10.25 9.35
C ALA A 46 -18.12 9.83 9.80
N ARG A 47 -18.90 10.76 10.38
CA ARG A 47 -20.29 10.52 10.80
C ARG A 47 -21.20 10.19 9.61
N LEU A 48 -21.08 10.94 8.52
CA LEU A 48 -21.85 10.70 7.28
C LEU A 48 -21.48 9.36 6.64
N TYR A 49 -20.18 9.02 6.58
CA TYR A 49 -19.70 7.74 6.08
C TYR A 49 -20.20 6.55 6.91
N SER A 50 -20.10 6.65 8.23
CA SER A 50 -20.60 5.62 9.14
C SER A 50 -22.10 5.41 8.98
N ASP A 51 -22.88 6.49 8.84
CA ASP A 51 -24.33 6.38 8.64
C ASP A 51 -24.68 5.69 7.31
N ILE A 52 -24.01 6.05 6.22
CA ILE A 52 -24.17 5.40 4.91
C ILE A 52 -23.78 3.92 4.98
N LYS A 53 -22.67 3.60 5.65
CA LYS A 53 -22.18 2.21 5.76
C LYS A 53 -23.10 1.35 6.62
N SER A 54 -23.64 1.90 7.71
CA SER A 54 -24.51 1.16 8.63
C SER A 54 -25.95 1.03 8.12
N ASN A 55 -26.46 2.04 7.39
CA ASN A 55 -27.87 2.09 6.99
C ASN A 55 -28.11 1.85 5.49
N GLY A 56 -27.06 1.83 4.66
CA GLY A 56 -27.16 1.57 3.21
C GLY A 56 -28.15 2.53 2.53
N ASP A 57 -29.13 1.98 1.83
CA ASP A 57 -30.17 2.76 1.14
C ASP A 57 -31.18 3.43 2.07
N LYS A 58 -31.19 3.08 3.37
CA LYS A 58 -31.99 3.76 4.39
C LYS A 58 -31.29 5.00 4.97
N SER A 59 -30.04 5.23 4.60
CA SER A 59 -29.33 6.47 4.95
C SER A 59 -29.96 7.65 4.22
N PRO A 60 -30.27 8.77 4.91
CA PRO A 60 -30.72 10.00 4.26
C PRO A 60 -29.61 10.62 3.41
N PHE A 61 -28.35 10.23 3.60
CA PHE A 61 -27.22 10.72 2.84
C PHE A 61 -26.84 9.77 1.72
N VAL A 62 -26.41 10.33 0.60
CA VAL A 62 -25.72 9.64 -0.47
C VAL A 62 -24.36 10.32 -0.69
N LYS A 63 -23.32 9.50 -0.88
CA LYS A 63 -22.02 10.01 -1.28
C LYS A 63 -21.99 10.12 -2.80
N VAL A 64 -21.80 11.33 -3.31
CA VAL A 64 -21.77 11.62 -4.75
C VAL A 64 -20.35 11.91 -5.27
N GLY A 65 -19.38 12.05 -4.37
CA GLY A 65 -17.98 12.30 -4.73
C GLY A 65 -17.02 12.17 -3.55
N PRO A 66 -15.70 12.31 -3.74
CA PRO A 66 -14.71 12.28 -2.65
C PRO A 66 -15.03 13.34 -1.60
N GLN A 67 -15.45 12.89 -0.41
CA GLN A 67 -15.93 13.75 0.68
C GLN A 67 -17.10 14.67 0.31
N THR A 68 -17.86 14.35 -0.74
CA THR A 68 -19.03 15.13 -1.17
C THR A 68 -20.31 14.34 -0.91
N PHE A 69 -21.26 14.96 -0.22
CA PHE A 69 -22.49 14.34 0.25
C PHE A 69 -23.70 15.13 -0.24
N ALA A 70 -24.77 14.40 -0.58
CA ALA A 70 -26.08 14.96 -0.89
C ALA A 70 -27.15 14.22 -0.06
N LEU A 71 -28.36 14.77 -0.03
CA LEU A 71 -29.50 14.03 0.48
C LEU A 71 -30.06 13.12 -0.60
N ARG A 72 -30.50 11.94 -0.18
CA ARG A 72 -31.17 10.98 -1.06
C ARG A 72 -32.61 11.42 -1.22
N ASP A 73 -33.01 11.74 -2.44
CA ASP A 73 -34.40 12.09 -2.74
C ASP A 73 -35.31 10.89 -2.47
N SER A 74 -36.23 11.04 -1.52
CA SER A 74 -37.23 10.05 -1.15
C SER A 74 -38.43 10.11 -2.11
N THR A 75 -38.16 10.01 -3.41
CA THR A 75 -39.18 9.84 -4.46
C THR A 75 -38.69 8.83 -5.46
N GLU A 76 -38.93 7.54 -5.19
CA GLU A 76 -39.44 6.52 -6.13
C GLU A 76 -39.20 5.09 -5.62
N ILE A 77 -40.29 4.46 -5.19
CA ILE A 77 -40.44 3.00 -5.11
C ILE A 77 -41.56 2.65 -6.08
N SER A 78 -41.28 1.87 -7.13
CA SER A 78 -42.24 0.91 -7.69
C SER A 78 -41.59 -0.03 -8.72
N SER A 79 -42.05 -1.29 -8.64
CA SER A 79 -41.70 -2.48 -9.39
C SER A 79 -42.23 -2.55 -10.84
N GLY A 80 -41.54 -3.32 -11.70
CA GLY A 80 -42.21 -4.36 -12.51
C GLY A 80 -42.01 -4.38 -14.04
N ALA A 81 -41.66 -5.58 -14.53
CA ALA A 81 -41.87 -6.18 -15.87
C ALA A 81 -40.69 -6.26 -16.88
N ALA A 82 -40.27 -7.50 -17.16
CA ALA A 82 -39.51 -7.99 -18.32
C ALA A 82 -40.50 -8.71 -19.30
N PRO A 83 -40.20 -9.01 -20.59
CA PRO A 83 -39.26 -10.11 -20.98
C PRO A 83 -38.57 -10.11 -22.41
N VAL A 84 -37.26 -10.53 -22.45
CA VAL A 84 -36.41 -11.32 -23.44
C VAL A 84 -36.27 -10.99 -24.97
N PRO A 85 -35.30 -11.59 -25.74
CA PRO A 85 -33.89 -12.02 -25.52
C PRO A 85 -32.90 -11.63 -26.68
N ALA A 86 -31.57 -11.57 -26.43
CA ALA A 86 -30.51 -12.16 -27.29
C ALA A 86 -29.06 -11.74 -26.89
N ALA A 87 -28.17 -12.74 -26.93
CA ALA A 87 -26.71 -12.68 -27.15
C ALA A 87 -25.77 -12.10 -26.07
N VAL A 88 -25.08 -13.06 -25.44
CA VAL A 88 -23.77 -13.09 -24.79
C VAL A 88 -22.81 -11.91 -25.09
N GLU A 89 -22.38 -11.19 -24.05
CA GLU A 89 -20.97 -10.77 -23.88
C GLU A 89 -20.69 -10.44 -22.39
N GLU A 90 -19.53 -10.90 -21.91
CA GLU A 90 -19.10 -10.85 -20.50
C GLU A 90 -18.79 -9.43 -19.99
N ALA A 91 -18.76 -9.29 -18.66
CA ALA A 91 -18.67 -8.06 -17.87
C ALA A 91 -17.66 -6.97 -18.32
N PRO A 92 -18.02 -5.67 -18.23
CA PRO A 92 -17.04 -4.58 -18.22
C PRO A 92 -16.60 -4.23 -16.80
N LYS A 93 -15.27 -4.31 -16.62
CA LYS A 93 -14.49 -3.78 -15.51
C LYS A 93 -14.49 -2.24 -15.52
N HIS A 94 -14.54 -1.63 -14.33
CA HIS A 94 -13.75 -0.46 -13.90
C HIS A 94 -13.89 0.88 -14.64
N HIS A 95 -14.59 1.92 -14.12
CA HIS A 95 -14.53 3.33 -14.65
C HIS A 95 -15.01 4.39 -13.60
N PRO A 96 -14.85 5.73 -13.77
CA PRO A 96 -13.60 6.52 -13.85
C PRO A 96 -13.67 7.92 -13.15
N ASN A 97 -12.61 8.34 -12.45
CA ASN A 97 -11.98 9.63 -12.75
C ASN A 97 -10.50 9.54 -12.36
N ALA A 98 -9.66 9.36 -13.37
CA ALA A 98 -8.26 8.98 -13.26
C ALA A 98 -7.37 10.22 -13.07
N GLY A 99 -7.15 10.63 -11.82
CA GLY A 99 -5.94 11.38 -11.48
C GLY A 99 -4.79 10.38 -11.36
N PHE A 100 -3.69 10.59 -12.08
CA PHE A 100 -2.51 9.74 -11.95
C PHE A 100 -1.91 9.92 -10.54
N SER A 101 -1.36 8.86 -9.91
CA SER A 101 -0.58 9.04 -8.66
C SER A 101 0.64 9.94 -8.92
N PHE A 102 1.29 10.50 -7.90
CA PHE A 102 2.48 11.35 -8.13
C PHE A 102 3.57 10.61 -8.92
N THR A 103 3.79 9.33 -8.63
CA THR A 103 4.75 8.51 -9.36
C THR A 103 4.25 8.18 -10.78
N ASP A 104 2.96 7.92 -10.98
CA ASP A 104 2.47 7.65 -12.34
C ASP A 104 2.45 8.93 -13.19
N CYS A 105 2.18 10.08 -12.59
CA CYS A 105 2.35 11.40 -13.19
C CYS A 105 3.81 11.62 -13.62
N ALA A 106 4.75 11.35 -12.70
CA ALA A 106 6.17 11.50 -12.99
C ALA A 106 6.61 10.59 -14.14
N GLN A 107 6.13 9.35 -14.16
CA GLN A 107 6.39 8.41 -15.26
C GLN A 107 5.85 8.97 -16.58
N LYS A 108 4.58 9.36 -16.61
CA LYS A 108 3.92 9.85 -17.83
C LYS A 108 4.58 11.13 -18.36
N VAL A 109 4.96 12.06 -17.49
CA VAL A 109 5.68 13.28 -17.88
C VAL A 109 7.04 12.94 -18.47
N LEU A 110 7.78 12.01 -17.86
CA LEU A 110 9.05 11.58 -18.43
C LEU A 110 8.84 10.90 -19.79
N GLU A 111 7.83 10.04 -19.95
CA GLU A 111 7.51 9.37 -21.22
C GLU A 111 7.17 10.37 -22.34
N GLU A 112 6.35 11.39 -22.06
CA GLU A 112 5.88 12.36 -23.06
C GLU A 112 6.89 13.50 -23.30
N PHE A 113 7.60 13.97 -22.27
CA PHE A 113 8.43 15.18 -22.34
C PHE A 113 9.93 14.95 -22.08
N GLY A 114 10.32 13.78 -21.59
CA GLY A 114 11.71 13.52 -21.19
C GLY A 114 12.67 13.35 -22.35
N GLY A 115 12.21 12.94 -23.55
CA GLY A 115 13.07 12.81 -24.73
C GLY A 115 14.30 11.90 -24.51
N LYS A 116 14.17 10.87 -23.65
CA LYS A 116 15.26 10.00 -23.17
C LYS A 116 16.37 10.71 -22.39
N LYS A 117 16.09 11.89 -21.81
CA LYS A 117 16.98 12.63 -20.94
C LYS A 117 16.35 12.82 -19.54
N PRO A 118 17.14 12.79 -18.46
CA PRO A 118 16.63 13.06 -17.12
C PRO A 118 16.03 14.46 -17.01
N MET A 119 14.92 14.60 -16.29
CA MET A 119 14.27 15.89 -16.01
C MET A 119 14.34 16.22 -14.53
N HIS A 120 14.43 17.50 -14.19
CA HIS A 120 14.42 17.93 -12.80
C HIS A 120 13.01 17.76 -12.19
N TYR A 121 12.92 17.26 -10.95
CA TYR A 121 11.64 16.92 -10.31
C TYR A 121 10.63 18.09 -10.25
N LYS A 122 11.11 19.33 -10.15
CA LYS A 122 10.26 20.53 -10.22
C LYS A 122 9.58 20.66 -11.58
N GLU A 123 10.33 20.50 -12.67
CA GLU A 123 9.80 20.56 -14.03
C GLU A 123 8.83 19.40 -14.28
N ILE A 124 9.16 18.20 -13.79
CA ILE A 124 8.25 17.04 -13.88
C ILE A 124 6.90 17.36 -13.22
N THR A 125 6.95 17.91 -12.01
CA THR A 125 5.74 18.27 -11.24
C THR A 125 4.95 19.37 -11.95
N GLU A 126 5.63 20.41 -12.43
CA GLU A 126 5.00 21.52 -13.14
C GLU A 126 4.27 21.03 -14.40
N LYS A 127 4.89 20.19 -15.24
CA LYS A 127 4.23 19.64 -16.42
C LYS A 127 3.06 18.73 -16.06
N ALA A 128 3.15 17.96 -14.97
CA ALA A 128 2.04 17.13 -14.51
C ALA A 128 0.83 17.97 -14.07
N LEU A 129 1.07 19.12 -13.41
CA LEU A 129 0.03 20.08 -13.03
C LEU A 129 -0.55 20.79 -14.25
N GLN A 130 0.29 21.30 -15.15
CA GLN A 130 -0.12 22.00 -16.38
C GLN A 130 -1.01 21.12 -17.26
N LYS A 131 -0.72 19.82 -17.33
CA LYS A 131 -1.50 18.83 -18.09
C LYS A 131 -2.74 18.33 -17.36
N GLY A 132 -2.98 18.77 -16.12
CA GLY A 132 -4.08 18.32 -15.27
C GLY A 132 -3.98 16.84 -14.85
N TRP A 133 -2.82 16.21 -15.02
CA TRP A 133 -2.63 14.80 -14.63
C TRP A 133 -2.43 14.66 -13.12
N LEU A 134 -1.77 15.66 -12.52
CA LEU A 134 -1.60 15.78 -11.08
C LEU A 134 -2.61 16.79 -10.55
N VAL A 135 -3.41 16.38 -9.57
CA VAL A 135 -4.30 17.27 -8.81
C VAL A 135 -3.92 17.16 -7.34
N THR A 136 -3.60 18.30 -6.72
CA THR A 136 -3.14 18.32 -5.32
C THR A 136 -3.44 19.67 -4.67
N GLY A 137 -3.86 19.63 -3.40
CA GLY A 137 -4.03 20.82 -2.55
C GLY A 137 -2.82 21.11 -1.66
N GLY A 138 -1.72 20.37 -1.83
CA GLY A 138 -0.50 20.54 -1.04
C GLY A 138 0.28 21.79 -1.44
N LYS A 139 0.95 22.43 -0.47
CA LYS A 139 1.75 23.65 -0.70
C LYS A 139 3.06 23.41 -1.46
N THR A 140 3.58 22.18 -1.43
CA THR A 140 4.87 21.78 -2.03
C THR A 140 4.73 20.46 -2.78
N PRO A 141 3.95 20.43 -3.88
CA PRO A 141 3.73 19.22 -4.65
C PRO A 141 5.01 18.62 -5.24
N GLU A 142 6.01 19.46 -5.54
CA GLU A 142 7.29 19.05 -6.10
C GLU A 142 8.14 18.25 -5.12
N ALA A 143 8.21 18.69 -3.85
CA ALA A 143 8.88 17.95 -2.80
C ALA A 143 8.20 16.59 -2.54
N THR A 144 6.87 16.58 -2.64
CA THR A 144 6.05 15.35 -2.46
C THR A 144 6.30 14.38 -3.60
N MET A 145 6.31 14.87 -4.85
CA MET A 145 6.62 14.06 -6.02
C MET A 145 8.00 13.43 -5.91
N TYR A 146 9.01 14.25 -5.61
CA TYR A 146 10.38 13.78 -5.50
C TYR A 146 10.56 12.76 -4.39
N ALA A 147 10.00 13.02 -3.20
CA ALA A 147 10.08 12.07 -2.08
C ALA A 147 9.43 10.72 -2.42
N GLN A 148 8.28 10.72 -3.10
CA GLN A 148 7.61 9.47 -3.50
C GLN A 148 8.42 8.70 -4.55
N VAL A 149 8.96 9.39 -5.56
CA VAL A 149 9.86 8.79 -6.56
C VAL A 149 11.09 8.18 -5.90
N ILE A 150 11.81 8.93 -5.05
CA ILE A 150 13.01 8.43 -4.36
C ILE A 150 12.70 7.26 -3.43
N THR A 151 11.58 7.33 -2.71
CA THR A 151 11.14 6.24 -1.82
C THR A 151 10.85 4.97 -2.62
N GLU A 152 10.17 5.10 -3.76
CA GLU A 152 9.93 3.98 -4.65
C GLU A 152 11.24 3.39 -5.20
N ILE A 153 12.18 4.24 -5.65
CA ILE A 153 13.51 3.82 -6.11
C ILE A 153 14.22 3.01 -5.02
N LYS A 154 14.35 3.56 -3.80
CA LYS A 154 15.04 2.91 -2.69
C LYS A 154 14.40 1.57 -2.33
N ARG A 155 13.07 1.53 -2.28
CA ARG A 155 12.31 0.31 -1.99
C ARG A 155 12.58 -0.78 -3.03
N GLN A 156 12.53 -0.43 -4.32
CA GLN A 156 12.80 -1.38 -5.40
C GLN A 156 14.27 -1.83 -5.44
N GLN A 157 15.23 -0.92 -5.19
CA GLN A 157 16.65 -1.26 -5.12
C GLN A 157 16.98 -2.22 -3.97
N LYS A 158 16.43 -1.97 -2.76
CA LYS A 158 16.58 -2.88 -1.61
C LYS A 158 16.08 -4.29 -1.92
N ARG A 159 15.02 -4.36 -2.71
CA ARG A 159 14.40 -5.58 -3.21
C ARG A 159 15.17 -6.26 -4.35
N GLY A 160 16.22 -5.64 -4.89
CA GLY A 160 16.91 -6.10 -6.10
C GLY A 160 16.07 -6.02 -7.37
N GLU A 161 14.96 -5.27 -7.34
CA GLU A 161 14.12 -4.95 -8.48
C GLU A 161 14.73 -3.79 -9.28
N ARG A 162 14.34 -3.65 -10.55
CA ARG A 162 14.67 -2.46 -11.34
C ARG A 162 13.63 -1.36 -11.10
N PRO A 163 14.00 -0.25 -10.42
CA PRO A 163 13.14 0.92 -10.32
C PRO A 163 12.70 1.40 -11.69
N ARG A 164 11.43 1.77 -11.89
CA ARG A 164 11.03 2.44 -13.14
C ARG A 164 11.68 3.83 -13.32
N PHE A 165 12.16 4.42 -12.22
CA PHE A 165 12.88 5.69 -12.20
C PHE A 165 14.36 5.51 -11.88
N VAL A 166 15.21 6.37 -12.42
CA VAL A 166 16.63 6.45 -12.09
C VAL A 166 16.91 7.86 -11.61
N GLN A 167 17.55 7.98 -10.45
CA GLN A 167 17.98 9.28 -9.97
C GLN A 167 19.29 9.66 -10.66
N HIS A 168 19.34 10.84 -11.26
CA HIS A 168 20.53 11.46 -11.83
C HIS A 168 20.87 12.70 -11.01
N GLY A 169 22.08 12.77 -10.43
CA GLY A 169 22.51 13.91 -9.62
C GLY A 169 21.49 14.37 -8.56
N ARG A 170 21.58 15.64 -8.17
CA ARG A 170 20.62 16.25 -7.25
C ARG A 170 19.35 16.67 -7.99
N GLY A 171 18.26 15.96 -7.75
CA GLY A 171 16.93 16.36 -8.21
C GLY A 171 16.52 15.93 -9.63
N TYR A 172 17.39 15.28 -10.42
CA TYR A 172 16.99 14.79 -11.74
C TYR A 172 16.52 13.33 -11.68
N VAL A 173 15.49 13.05 -12.47
CA VAL A 173 14.85 11.74 -12.56
C VAL A 173 14.73 11.36 -14.04
N GLY A 174 15.16 10.15 -14.39
CA GLY A 174 14.95 9.56 -15.71
C GLY A 174 14.17 8.25 -15.61
N LEU A 175 13.75 7.68 -16.75
CA LEU A 175 13.13 6.36 -16.77
C LEU A 175 14.15 5.27 -17.02
N SER A 176 14.02 4.19 -16.27
CA SER A 176 14.88 3.02 -16.39
C SER A 176 14.87 2.46 -17.81
N GLN A 177 13.72 2.41 -18.49
CA GLN A 177 13.58 1.86 -19.84
C GLN A 177 14.42 2.58 -20.91
N TRP A 178 14.83 3.82 -20.67
CA TRP A 178 15.73 4.54 -21.58
C TRP A 178 17.15 3.95 -21.59
N MET A 179 17.51 3.19 -20.56
CA MET A 179 18.79 2.51 -20.42
C MET A 179 18.77 1.11 -21.06
N GLY A 180 18.01 0.93 -22.14
CA GLY A 180 17.57 -0.36 -22.72
C GLY A 180 18.65 -1.37 -23.14
N ARG A 181 19.94 -1.08 -22.98
CA ARG A 181 21.05 -2.05 -22.98
C ARG A 181 22.12 -1.54 -22.01
N GLY A 182 22.49 -2.34 -21.00
CA GLY A 182 23.51 -1.95 -20.01
C GLY A 182 23.46 -2.74 -18.71
N LEU A 183 24.41 -2.46 -17.81
CA LEU A 183 24.61 -3.14 -16.52
C LEU A 183 23.33 -3.29 -15.69
N ALA A 184 22.45 -2.28 -15.69
CA ALA A 184 21.19 -2.33 -14.94
C ALA A 184 20.25 -3.48 -15.35
N PHE A 185 20.17 -3.80 -16.66
CA PHE A 185 19.37 -4.92 -17.15
C PHE A 185 20.02 -6.27 -16.79
N GLN A 186 21.35 -6.36 -16.83
CA GLN A 186 22.09 -7.55 -16.42
C GLN A 186 21.91 -7.83 -14.92
N ILE A 187 21.94 -6.78 -14.09
CA ILE A 187 21.66 -6.86 -12.64
C ILE A 187 20.24 -7.37 -12.40
N GLU A 188 19.24 -6.86 -13.13
CA GLU A 188 17.84 -7.30 -13.01
C GLU A 188 17.67 -8.78 -13.33
N GLN A 189 18.20 -9.25 -14.46
CA GLN A 189 18.16 -10.66 -14.86
C GLN A 189 18.87 -11.55 -13.83
N HIS A 190 20.04 -11.11 -13.35
CA HIS A 190 20.77 -11.82 -12.32
C HIS A 190 19.95 -11.90 -11.02
N ASN A 191 19.41 -10.78 -10.54
CA ASN A 191 18.61 -10.74 -9.31
C ASN A 191 17.35 -11.59 -9.43
N HIS A 192 16.69 -11.62 -10.60
CA HIS A 192 15.56 -12.50 -10.85
C HIS A 192 15.96 -13.99 -10.73
N GLN A 193 17.11 -14.36 -11.29
CA GLN A 193 17.63 -15.72 -11.15
C GLN A 193 18.00 -16.05 -9.69
N VAL A 194 18.59 -15.11 -8.95
CA VAL A 194 18.90 -15.26 -7.52
C VAL A 194 17.62 -15.48 -6.70
N ARG A 195 16.55 -14.73 -6.95
CA ARG A 195 15.24 -14.95 -6.29
C ARG A 195 14.72 -16.36 -6.51
N LYS A 196 14.80 -16.85 -7.74
CA LYS A 196 14.37 -18.21 -8.08
C LYS A 196 15.18 -19.26 -7.33
N VAL A 197 16.51 -19.15 -7.32
CA VAL A 197 17.40 -20.06 -6.60
C VAL A 197 17.17 -20.00 -5.09
N LEU A 198 16.99 -18.80 -4.52
CA LEU A 198 16.71 -18.64 -3.09
C LEU A 198 15.39 -19.32 -2.73
N ARG A 199 14.35 -19.14 -3.55
CA ARG A 199 13.06 -19.83 -3.36
C ARG A 199 13.18 -21.35 -3.43
N GLU A 200 13.94 -21.88 -4.39
CA GLU A 200 14.20 -23.32 -4.52
C GLU A 200 14.91 -23.88 -3.27
N ARG A 201 15.87 -23.14 -2.71
CA ARG A 201 16.54 -23.52 -1.45
C ARG A 201 15.56 -23.57 -0.27
N LEU A 202 14.68 -22.57 -0.12
CA LEU A 202 13.65 -22.58 0.93
C LEU A 202 12.71 -23.78 0.81
N LEU A 203 12.35 -24.18 -0.42
CA LEU A 203 11.50 -25.34 -0.66
C LEU A 203 12.19 -26.68 -0.35
N ALA A 204 13.51 -26.72 -0.46
CA ALA A 204 14.32 -27.91 -0.19
C ALA A 204 14.57 -28.16 1.31
N MET A 205 14.55 -27.13 2.16
CA MET A 205 14.74 -27.24 3.63
C MET A 205 13.72 -28.19 4.27
N LYS A 206 14.06 -28.91 5.34
CA LYS A 206 13.05 -29.65 6.12
C LYS A 206 12.10 -28.68 6.85
N PRO A 207 10.87 -29.10 7.21
CA PRO A 207 9.92 -28.22 7.92
C PRO A 207 10.53 -27.53 9.16
N GLY A 208 11.19 -28.29 10.05
CA GLY A 208 11.84 -27.71 11.24
C GLY A 208 13.01 -26.78 10.92
N GLU A 209 13.82 -27.11 9.90
CA GLU A 209 14.91 -26.23 9.43
C GLU A 209 14.35 -24.89 8.89
N PHE A 210 13.19 -24.93 8.23
CA PHE A 210 12.51 -23.74 7.75
C PHE A 210 11.91 -22.90 8.89
N GLU A 211 11.30 -23.53 9.90
CA GLU A 211 10.80 -22.84 11.10
C GLU A 211 11.92 -22.12 11.87
N GLU A 212 13.06 -22.78 12.06
CA GLU A 212 14.24 -22.20 12.68
C GLU A 212 14.78 -21.01 11.85
N PHE A 213 14.86 -21.17 10.53
CA PHE A 213 15.28 -20.11 9.63
C PHE A 213 14.35 -18.88 9.68
N ILE A 214 13.04 -19.08 9.73
CA ILE A 214 12.08 -17.98 9.90
C ILE A 214 12.24 -17.30 11.26
N SER A 215 12.52 -18.07 12.32
CA SER A 215 12.79 -17.49 13.65
C SER A 215 14.01 -16.56 13.63
N GLN A 216 15.08 -16.94 12.93
CA GLN A 216 16.26 -16.09 12.72
C GLN A 216 15.92 -14.82 11.93
N LEU A 217 15.13 -14.94 10.85
CA LEU A 217 14.65 -13.77 10.10
C LEU A 217 13.86 -12.81 10.99
N LEU A 218 12.94 -13.31 11.81
CA LEU A 218 12.14 -12.47 12.71
C LEU A 218 13.03 -11.74 13.74
N ALA A 219 14.04 -12.41 14.29
CA ALA A 219 15.01 -11.77 15.18
C ALA A 219 15.77 -10.63 14.46
N GLU A 220 16.24 -10.85 13.24
CA GLU A 220 16.92 -9.82 12.42
C GLU A 220 16.00 -8.64 12.07
N MET A 221 14.69 -8.87 12.01
CA MET A 221 13.68 -7.83 11.84
C MET A 221 13.38 -7.03 13.12
N GLY A 222 14.03 -7.35 14.23
CA GLY A 222 13.85 -6.65 15.51
C GLY A 222 12.71 -7.20 16.37
N PHE A 223 12.33 -8.47 16.19
CA PHE A 223 11.45 -9.14 17.15
C PHE A 223 12.23 -9.52 18.41
N GLU A 224 11.72 -9.08 19.56
CA GLU A 224 12.19 -9.48 20.89
C GLU A 224 11.34 -10.62 21.44
N MET A 225 11.87 -11.35 22.45
CA MET A 225 11.17 -12.41 23.18
C MET A 225 10.57 -13.47 22.24
N VAL A 226 11.38 -13.92 21.28
CA VAL A 226 10.99 -14.96 20.32
C VAL A 226 10.95 -16.30 21.04
N GLU A 227 9.74 -16.81 21.30
CA GLU A 227 9.51 -18.13 21.90
C GLU A 227 8.97 -19.08 20.83
N VAL A 228 9.72 -20.18 20.60
CA VAL A 228 9.23 -21.30 19.78
C VAL A 228 8.24 -22.08 20.61
N THR A 229 7.01 -22.21 20.11
CA THR A 229 5.96 -22.93 20.82
C THR A 229 6.11 -24.43 20.59
N LYS A 230 5.67 -25.25 21.57
CA LYS A 230 5.67 -26.70 21.38
C LYS A 230 4.54 -27.07 20.43
N LEU A 231 4.83 -28.00 19.50
CA LEU A 231 3.95 -28.52 18.44
C LEU A 231 2.57 -29.03 18.89
N SER A 232 2.30 -29.13 20.20
CA SER A 232 1.10 -29.75 20.75
C SER A 232 0.25 -28.75 21.54
N GLY A 233 -0.98 -28.52 21.08
CA GLY A 233 -2.04 -27.86 21.85
C GLY A 233 -2.20 -26.34 21.63
N ASP A 234 -1.38 -25.69 20.81
CA ASP A 234 -1.40 -24.23 20.64
C ASP A 234 -2.11 -23.73 19.37
N GLY A 235 -2.84 -24.63 18.71
CA GLY A 235 -3.55 -24.34 17.47
C GLY A 235 -2.62 -24.04 16.29
N GLY A 236 -1.37 -24.46 16.34
CA GLY A 236 -0.43 -24.40 15.22
C GLY A 236 0.28 -23.06 15.08
N ILE A 237 0.38 -22.29 16.16
CA ILE A 237 1.37 -21.21 16.23
C ILE A 237 2.74 -21.87 16.29
N ASP A 238 3.73 -21.32 15.60
CA ASP A 238 5.09 -21.88 15.61
C ASP A 238 6.04 -20.94 16.37
N VAL A 239 5.79 -19.63 16.32
CA VAL A 239 6.59 -18.60 16.99
C VAL A 239 5.69 -17.53 17.62
N ARG A 240 5.99 -17.10 18.85
CA ARG A 240 5.47 -15.84 19.41
C ARG A 240 6.61 -14.87 19.64
N GLY A 241 6.37 -13.58 19.39
CA GLY A 241 7.38 -12.55 19.59
C GLY A 241 6.78 -11.15 19.67
N THR A 242 7.57 -10.18 20.12
CA THR A 242 7.17 -8.77 20.21
C THR A 242 8.03 -7.93 19.27
N LEU A 243 7.43 -7.34 18.25
CA LEU A 243 8.12 -6.36 17.42
C LEU A 243 8.19 -5.02 18.17
N VAL A 244 9.40 -4.47 18.31
CA VAL A 244 9.62 -3.17 18.95
C VAL A 244 9.99 -2.13 17.91
N VAL A 245 9.11 -1.14 17.71
CA VAL A 245 9.35 -0.03 16.76
C VAL A 245 9.70 1.23 17.53
N GLY A 246 10.87 1.81 17.20
CA GLY A 246 11.34 3.06 17.80
C GLY A 246 11.52 2.99 19.32
N ALA A 247 11.83 1.81 19.87
CA ALA A 247 11.98 1.51 21.31
C ALA A 247 10.72 1.71 22.20
N VAL A 248 9.60 2.21 21.65
CA VAL A 248 8.41 2.57 22.44
C VAL A 248 7.14 1.83 22.04
N VAL A 249 7.01 1.44 20.76
CA VAL A 249 5.83 0.72 20.27
C VAL A 249 6.10 -0.78 20.33
N ARG A 250 5.27 -1.52 21.06
CA ARG A 250 5.35 -2.98 21.20
C ARG A 250 4.16 -3.64 20.53
N ILE A 251 4.41 -4.52 19.57
CA ILE A 251 3.37 -5.26 18.84
C ILE A 251 3.58 -6.75 19.11
N LYS A 252 2.66 -7.37 19.84
CA LYS A 252 2.69 -8.81 20.09
C LYS A 252 2.19 -9.56 18.87
N MET A 253 2.97 -10.52 18.41
CA MET A 253 2.72 -11.27 17.19
C MET A 253 2.75 -12.76 17.50
N ALA A 254 1.75 -13.49 16.99
CA ALA A 254 1.76 -14.93 16.89
C ALA A 254 1.91 -15.33 15.43
N VAL A 255 2.97 -16.07 15.13
CA VAL A 255 3.39 -16.41 13.77
C VAL A 255 3.20 -17.90 13.55
N GLN A 256 2.49 -18.24 12.49
CA GLN A 256 2.42 -19.59 11.97
C GLN A 256 3.28 -19.68 10.71
N VAL A 257 4.17 -20.65 10.68
CA VAL A 257 5.07 -20.97 9.58
C VAL A 257 4.61 -22.27 8.94
N LYS A 258 4.38 -22.23 7.64
CA LYS A 258 3.90 -23.40 6.89
C LYS A 258 4.70 -23.59 5.62
N LYS A 259 5.63 -24.54 5.67
CA LYS A 259 6.34 -25.04 4.49
C LYS A 259 5.41 -25.90 3.65
N TRP A 260 4.89 -25.35 2.55
CA TRP A 260 3.98 -26.05 1.64
C TRP A 260 4.62 -26.23 0.26
N LYS A 261 4.27 -27.34 -0.41
CA LYS A 261 4.66 -27.55 -1.81
C LYS A 261 4.03 -26.46 -2.68
N LEU A 262 4.74 -26.07 -3.75
CA LEU A 262 4.20 -25.14 -4.74
C LEU A 262 2.81 -25.60 -5.23
N LYS A 263 1.90 -24.64 -5.42
CA LYS A 263 0.50 -24.84 -5.86
C LYS A 263 -0.45 -25.42 -4.82
N ASN A 264 0.04 -25.83 -3.65
CA ASN A 264 -0.82 -26.04 -2.50
C ASN A 264 -0.96 -24.69 -1.80
N ASN A 265 -2.04 -23.98 -2.07
CA ASN A 265 -2.28 -22.69 -1.44
C ASN A 265 -2.88 -22.87 -0.04
N ILE A 266 -2.51 -22.00 0.88
CA ILE A 266 -3.11 -21.93 2.21
C ILE A 266 -4.59 -21.57 2.06
N GLN A 267 -5.44 -22.30 2.75
CA GLN A 267 -6.89 -22.16 2.70
C GLN A 267 -7.44 -21.43 3.93
N ALA A 268 -8.66 -20.92 3.84
CA ALA A 268 -9.33 -20.20 4.92
C ALA A 268 -9.33 -20.91 6.29
N PRO A 269 -9.48 -22.25 6.39
CA PRO A 269 -9.45 -22.94 7.68
C PRO A 269 -8.16 -22.72 8.47
N VAL A 270 -7.00 -22.62 7.80
CA VAL A 270 -5.71 -22.34 8.45
C VAL A 270 -5.71 -20.95 9.06
N VAL A 271 -6.24 -19.96 8.33
CA VAL A 271 -6.38 -18.57 8.82
C VAL A 271 -7.31 -18.50 10.03
N GLN A 272 -8.43 -19.25 10.00
CA GLN A 272 -9.37 -19.33 11.12
C GLN A 272 -8.74 -19.98 12.35
N GLN A 273 -7.94 -21.03 12.15
CA GLN A 273 -7.24 -21.72 13.22
C GLN A 273 -6.23 -20.81 13.92
N VAL A 274 -5.39 -20.10 13.16
CA VAL A 274 -4.43 -19.11 13.72
C VAL A 274 -5.18 -18.04 14.50
N ARG A 275 -6.24 -17.49 13.91
CA ARG A 275 -7.08 -16.47 14.54
C ARG A 275 -7.67 -16.93 15.87
N GLY A 276 -8.14 -18.18 15.95
CA GLY A 276 -8.68 -18.77 17.18
C GLY A 276 -7.62 -19.04 18.26
N SER A 277 -6.33 -19.00 17.89
CA SER A 277 -5.20 -19.30 18.77
C SER A 277 -4.48 -18.03 19.26
N LEU A 278 -4.95 -16.85 18.84
CA LEU A 278 -4.40 -15.56 19.27
C LEU A 278 -4.77 -15.26 20.71
N GLY A 279 -3.79 -14.81 21.49
CA GLY A 279 -3.98 -14.25 22.82
C GLY A 279 -4.54 -12.81 22.79
N ALA A 280 -4.82 -12.28 23.98
CA ALA A 280 -5.32 -10.91 24.12
C ALA A 280 -4.33 -9.89 23.52
N HIS A 281 -4.83 -9.06 22.59
CA HIS A 281 -4.07 -8.04 21.88
C HIS A 281 -2.89 -8.57 21.02
N GLU A 282 -2.85 -9.87 20.70
CA GLU A 282 -1.93 -10.42 19.71
C GLU A 282 -2.44 -10.17 18.29
N GLN A 283 -1.52 -9.97 17.36
CA GLN A 283 -1.78 -9.99 15.92
C GLN A 283 -1.25 -11.29 15.32
N GLY A 284 -1.91 -11.79 14.27
CA GLY A 284 -1.46 -13.00 13.58
C GLY A 284 -0.59 -12.68 12.37
N LEU A 285 0.40 -13.53 12.08
CA LEU A 285 1.11 -13.56 10.81
C LEU A 285 1.22 -15.01 10.31
N ILE A 286 0.89 -15.24 9.05
CA ILE A 286 1.12 -16.54 8.40
C ILE A 286 2.19 -16.37 7.34
N ILE A 287 3.26 -17.17 7.45
CA ILE A 287 4.37 -17.22 6.51
C ILE A 287 4.34 -18.56 5.78
N THR A 288 4.40 -18.54 4.45
CA THR A 288 4.45 -19.76 3.65
C THR A 288 5.40 -19.64 2.46
N THR A 289 5.93 -20.78 1.99
CA THR A 289 6.69 -20.90 0.73
C THR A 289 5.80 -20.92 -0.52
N SER A 290 4.48 -21.10 -0.33
CA SER A 290 3.46 -21.15 -1.38
C SER A 290 2.71 -19.81 -1.47
N ASP A 291 1.43 -19.82 -1.87
CA ASP A 291 0.54 -18.66 -1.91
C ASP A 291 -0.74 -18.90 -1.10
N PHE A 292 -1.60 -17.89 -1.02
CA PHE A 292 -2.89 -17.94 -0.32
C PHE A 292 -4.05 -18.08 -1.31
N SER A 293 -5.10 -18.80 -0.94
CA SER A 293 -6.32 -18.81 -1.74
C SER A 293 -7.10 -17.50 -1.55
N ALA A 294 -7.96 -17.16 -2.52
CA ALA A 294 -8.83 -15.99 -2.40
C ALA A 294 -9.71 -16.04 -1.14
N GLY A 295 -10.12 -17.25 -0.72
CA GLY A 295 -10.84 -17.45 0.54
C GLY A 295 -9.98 -17.15 1.76
N ALA A 296 -8.72 -17.57 1.77
CA ALA A 296 -7.78 -17.26 2.85
C ALA A 296 -7.50 -15.75 2.97
N ILE A 297 -7.30 -15.06 1.85
CA ILE A 297 -7.10 -13.60 1.83
C ILE A 297 -8.34 -12.87 2.36
N LYS A 298 -9.54 -13.26 1.93
CA LYS A 298 -10.80 -12.70 2.44
C LYS A 298 -10.99 -12.96 3.93
N GLU A 299 -10.70 -14.18 4.40
CA GLU A 299 -10.79 -14.50 5.83
C GLU A 299 -9.82 -13.69 6.67
N ALA A 300 -8.58 -13.50 6.20
CA ALA A 300 -7.55 -12.76 6.91
C ALA A 300 -7.91 -11.29 7.13
N ALA A 301 -8.57 -10.68 6.14
CA ALA A 301 -8.94 -9.27 6.09
C ALA A 301 -10.36 -8.94 6.61
N GLN A 302 -11.02 -9.85 7.34
CA GLN A 302 -12.37 -9.58 7.83
C GLN A 302 -12.41 -8.36 8.78
N PRO A 303 -13.28 -7.36 8.53
CA PRO A 303 -13.27 -6.08 9.26
C PRO A 303 -13.48 -6.18 10.77
N ASP A 304 -14.28 -7.14 11.22
CA ASP A 304 -14.73 -7.27 12.62
C ASP A 304 -13.89 -8.29 13.42
N LYS A 305 -12.75 -8.73 12.86
CA LYS A 305 -11.88 -9.75 13.47
C LYS A 305 -10.43 -9.26 13.54
N THR A 306 -9.66 -9.78 14.50
CA THR A 306 -8.23 -9.44 14.68
C THR A 306 -7.39 -9.68 13.42
N PRO A 307 -6.80 -8.68 12.76
CA PRO A 307 -6.14 -8.89 11.48
C PRO A 307 -5.08 -10.00 11.49
N ILE A 308 -5.05 -10.81 10.42
CA ILE A 308 -4.00 -11.79 10.18
C ILE A 308 -3.18 -11.30 8.97
N ALA A 309 -1.93 -10.96 9.18
CA ALA A 309 -1.00 -10.65 8.10
C ALA A 309 -0.65 -11.93 7.34
N LEU A 310 -0.51 -11.82 6.02
CA LEU A 310 -0.18 -12.92 5.14
C LEU A 310 1.12 -12.61 4.40
N MET A 311 2.08 -13.54 4.43
CA MET A 311 3.36 -13.44 3.73
C MET A 311 3.56 -14.69 2.87
N ASN A 312 3.46 -14.52 1.56
CA ASN A 312 3.63 -15.63 0.61
C ASN A 312 5.11 -15.84 0.27
N GLY A 313 5.40 -16.89 -0.51
CA GLY A 313 6.78 -17.29 -0.79
C GLY A 313 7.56 -16.25 -1.60
N GLU A 314 6.87 -15.46 -2.43
CA GLU A 314 7.51 -14.35 -3.15
C GLU A 314 7.87 -13.23 -2.18
N GLN A 315 6.90 -12.76 -1.38
CA GLN A 315 7.11 -11.72 -0.37
C GLN A 315 8.21 -12.09 0.63
N LEU A 316 8.27 -13.36 1.04
CA LEU A 316 9.33 -13.87 1.91
C LEU A 316 10.72 -13.72 1.26
N VAL A 317 10.88 -14.16 0.00
CA VAL A 317 12.14 -14.02 -0.73
C VAL A 317 12.56 -12.54 -0.87
N MET A 318 11.59 -11.67 -1.16
CA MET A 318 11.83 -10.24 -1.23
C MET A 318 12.34 -9.66 0.09
N LEU A 319 11.75 -10.10 1.20
CA LEU A 319 12.14 -9.67 2.54
C LEU A 319 13.53 -10.17 2.91
N LEU A 320 13.86 -11.43 2.60
CA LEU A 320 15.21 -11.98 2.80
C LEU A 320 16.26 -11.17 2.03
N MET A 321 15.97 -10.78 0.79
CA MET A 321 16.87 -9.93 0.01
C MET A 321 17.05 -8.55 0.62
N GLU A 322 15.98 -7.94 1.14
CA GLU A 322 16.04 -6.62 1.79
C GLU A 322 16.93 -6.63 3.05
N HIS A 323 16.92 -7.73 3.79
CA HIS A 323 17.75 -7.92 4.99
C HIS A 323 19.11 -8.58 4.71
N GLY A 324 19.44 -8.89 3.45
CA GLY A 324 20.72 -9.54 3.11
C GLY A 324 20.85 -10.98 3.64
N ILE A 325 19.73 -11.66 3.89
CA ILE A 325 19.73 -13.02 4.43
C ILE A 325 19.77 -14.03 3.29
N GLY A 326 20.80 -14.87 3.28
CA GLY A 326 21.01 -15.88 2.23
C GLY A 326 21.45 -15.30 0.88
N VAL A 327 21.69 -13.98 0.81
CA VAL A 327 22.20 -13.27 -0.37
C VAL A 327 23.25 -12.25 0.03
N HIS A 328 24.22 -12.00 -0.86
CA HIS A 328 25.21 -10.94 -0.67
C HIS A 328 24.96 -9.84 -1.70
N ARG A 329 24.91 -8.58 -1.25
CA ARG A 329 24.76 -7.42 -2.14
C ARG A 329 26.14 -6.90 -2.52
N SER A 330 26.45 -6.91 -3.82
CA SER A 330 27.64 -6.26 -4.36
C SER A 330 27.24 -4.94 -5.03
N THR A 331 27.90 -3.85 -4.68
CA THR A 331 27.77 -2.54 -5.36
C THR A 331 28.99 -2.31 -6.23
N PRO A 332 28.83 -1.96 -7.52
CA PRO A 332 29.97 -1.55 -8.33
C PRO A 332 30.43 -0.15 -7.91
N ASP A 333 31.74 0.05 -7.81
CA ASP A 333 32.33 1.38 -7.64
C ASP A 333 32.29 2.12 -8.99
N LEU A 334 31.65 3.29 -9.01
CA LEU A 334 31.63 4.18 -10.16
C LEU A 334 32.42 5.43 -9.82
N PHE A 335 33.55 5.61 -10.48
CA PHE A 335 34.37 6.81 -10.38
C PHE A 335 34.02 7.74 -11.54
N GLU A 336 33.67 8.98 -11.23
CA GLU A 336 33.44 10.06 -12.20
C GLU A 336 34.57 11.09 -12.07
N ILE A 337 34.92 11.73 -13.18
CA ILE A 337 35.89 12.83 -13.18
C ILE A 337 35.19 14.07 -12.63
N ASP A 338 35.82 14.75 -11.67
CA ASP A 338 35.36 16.05 -11.20
C ASP A 338 35.56 17.10 -12.30
N GLU A 339 34.47 17.68 -12.80
CA GLU A 339 34.54 18.70 -13.85
C GLU A 339 35.19 20.02 -13.35
N GLU A 340 35.20 20.28 -12.04
CA GLU A 340 35.95 21.41 -11.45
C GLU A 340 37.46 21.16 -11.50
N PHE A 341 37.91 19.90 -11.52
CA PHE A 341 39.30 19.55 -11.76
C PHE A 341 39.73 19.84 -13.21
N ALA A 342 38.79 19.83 -14.17
CA ALA A 342 39.07 20.09 -15.58
C ALA A 342 39.14 21.59 -15.93
N MET A 343 38.58 22.46 -15.10
CA MET A 343 38.61 23.92 -15.28
C MET A 343 39.58 24.53 -14.27
N GLY A 344 40.86 24.55 -14.63
CA GLY A 344 41.97 24.97 -13.78
C GLY A 344 41.68 26.18 -12.89
N GLY A 345 41.76 25.95 -11.58
CA GLY A 345 41.97 26.97 -10.57
C GLY A 345 43.32 26.71 -9.91
N ASP A 346 44.19 27.71 -9.95
CA ASP A 346 45.57 27.69 -9.45
C ASP A 346 45.77 26.85 -8.19
N VAL A 347 46.68 25.86 -8.28
CA VAL A 347 47.37 25.32 -7.11
C VAL A 347 48.20 26.46 -6.54
N LYS A 348 47.77 27.01 -5.40
CA LYS A 348 48.61 27.83 -4.53
C LYS A 348 49.18 27.01 -3.39
#